data_AF-A0A2T4MWY8-F1
#
_entry.id   AF-A0A2T4MWY8-F1
#
_cell.length_a   1.000
_cell.length_b   1.000
_cell.length_c   1.000
_cell.angle_alpha   90.00
_cell.angle_beta   90.00
_cell.angle_gamma   90.00
#
_symmetry.space_group_name_H-M   'P 1'
#
loop_
_entity.id
_entity.type
_entity.pdbx_description
1 polymer ?
#
loop_
_entity_poly.entity_id
_entity_poly.type
_entity_poly.pdbx_seq_one_letter_code
_entity_poly.pdbx_strand_id
1 'polypeptide(L)'
;MEAQTLVLSVSHLNLHSCDNSKSFMIRINEQLCNRIKELSAQVASLGVDWIEEESNRGMWADTSYGESIEDGETHDEAMLNIMAYPNKVSKTVIRINKTHFHFYGIPKGCDERSKMLTAEFPINKLDINTRFIAEGF
;
A
#
# COMPACT_ATOMS: atom_id res chain seq x y z
N MET A 1 -10.50 18.55 5.09
CA MET A 1 -9.56 17.62 5.72
C MET A 1 -8.45 17.33 4.73
N GLU A 2 -7.20 17.56 5.14
CA GLU A 2 -6.05 17.18 4.33
C GLU A 2 -5.93 15.64 4.30
N ALA A 3 -5.46 15.09 3.19
CA ALA A 3 -5.22 13.66 3.02
C ALA A 3 -3.72 13.46 2.80
N GLN A 4 -3.17 12.44 3.43
CA GLN A 4 -1.80 12.00 3.25
C GLN A 4 -1.72 11.10 2.02
N THR A 5 -0.74 11.30 1.15
CA THR A 5 -0.40 10.35 0.09
C THR A 5 0.69 9.42 0.60
N LEU A 6 0.40 8.12 0.64
CA LEU A 6 1.33 7.09 1.03
C LEU A 6 1.70 6.26 -0.21
N VAL A 7 3.00 6.11 -0.44
CA VAL A 7 3.57 5.28 -1.51
C VAL A 7 4.42 4.19 -0.86
N LEU A 8 4.15 2.93 -1.21
CA LEU A 8 4.82 1.77 -0.66
C LEU A 8 5.43 0.95 -1.78
N SER A 9 6.63 0.39 -1.56
CA SER A 9 7.19 -0.58 -2.48
C SER A 9 6.36 -1.86 -2.50
N VAL A 10 6.36 -2.56 -3.63
CA VAL A 10 5.62 -3.81 -3.84
C VAL A 10 6.59 -4.94 -4.07
N SER A 11 6.40 -6.02 -3.32
CA SER A 11 7.07 -7.31 -3.47
C SER A 11 6.11 -8.37 -3.96
N HIS A 12 6.60 -9.29 -4.78
CA HIS A 12 5.82 -10.41 -5.32
C HIS A 12 6.12 -11.68 -4.53
N LEU A 13 5.08 -12.46 -4.21
CA LEU A 13 5.24 -13.71 -3.45
C LEU A 13 6.08 -14.75 -4.22
N ASN A 14 6.09 -14.68 -5.56
CA ASN A 14 6.88 -15.57 -6.39
C ASN A 14 7.45 -14.83 -7.61
N LEU A 15 8.50 -15.40 -8.21
CA LEU A 15 9.22 -14.85 -9.37
C LEU A 15 8.49 -15.05 -10.71
N HIS A 16 7.35 -15.75 -10.71
CA HIS A 16 6.53 -16.06 -11.88
C HIS A 16 5.22 -15.27 -11.85
N SER A 17 5.17 -14.13 -11.14
CA SER A 17 3.97 -13.30 -11.11
C SER A 17 3.66 -12.81 -12.52
N CYS A 18 2.40 -12.90 -12.92
CA CYS A 18 1.93 -12.35 -14.20
C CYS A 18 1.78 -10.81 -14.15
N ASP A 19 2.33 -10.16 -13.13
CA ASP A 19 2.16 -8.74 -12.81
C ASP A 19 3.52 -8.16 -12.40
N ASN A 20 3.78 -6.92 -12.82
CA ASN A 20 5.07 -6.24 -12.62
C ASN A 20 4.95 -5.05 -11.67
N SER A 21 3.91 -4.97 -10.84
CA SER A 21 3.71 -3.85 -9.92
C SER A 21 4.92 -3.69 -9.01
N LYS A 22 5.49 -2.47 -8.98
CA LYS A 22 6.62 -2.09 -8.13
C LYS A 22 6.23 -1.08 -7.05
N SER A 23 5.18 -0.31 -7.27
CA SER A 23 4.67 0.68 -6.30
C SER A 23 3.18 0.51 -6.04
N PHE A 24 2.78 0.82 -4.81
CA PHE A 24 1.40 0.98 -4.40
C PHE A 24 1.19 2.39 -3.83
N MET A 25 0.22 3.12 -4.36
CA MET A 25 -0.13 4.46 -3.92
C MET A 25 -1.54 4.49 -3.32
N ILE A 26 -1.71 5.13 -2.17
CA ILE A 26 -3.02 5.34 -1.56
C ILE A 26 -3.11 6.71 -0.90
N ARG A 27 -4.32 7.30 -0.92
CA ARG A 27 -4.67 8.46 -0.10
C ARG A 27 -5.24 8.00 1.24
N ILE A 28 -4.51 8.30 2.31
CA ILE A 28 -4.95 8.09 3.68
C ILE A 28 -5.63 9.38 4.16
N ASN A 29 -6.95 9.35 4.24
CA ASN A 29 -7.74 10.40 4.87
C ASN A 29 -8.02 10.08 6.34
N GLU A 30 -8.60 11.03 7.07
CA GLU A 30 -8.93 10.85 8.50
C GLU A 30 -9.78 9.60 8.76
N GLN A 31 -10.76 9.31 7.91
CA GLN A 31 -11.61 8.13 8.03
C GLN A 31 -10.79 6.83 7.96
N LEU A 32 -9.91 6.69 6.97
CA LEU A 32 -9.08 5.49 6.82
C LEU A 32 -8.04 5.38 7.93
N CYS A 33 -7.44 6.51 8.33
CA CYS A 33 -6.51 6.56 9.46
C CYS A 33 -7.18 6.07 10.76
N ASN A 34 -8.37 6.60 11.06
CA ASN A 34 -9.15 6.18 12.23
C ASN A 34 -9.53 4.70 12.15
N ARG A 35 -9.93 4.21 10.96
CA ARG A 35 -10.24 2.79 10.76
C ARG A 35 -9.04 1.89 11.01
N ILE A 36 -7.86 2.26 10.53
CA ILE A 36 -6.64 1.47 10.77
C ILE A 36 -6.30 1.42 12.26
N LYS A 37 -6.38 2.56 12.96
CA LYS A 37 -6.12 2.65 14.40
C LYS A 37 -7.15 1.86 15.22
N GLU A 38 -8.42 1.91 14.84
CA GLU A 38 -9.50 1.13 15.45
C GLU A 38 -9.25 -0.37 15.29
N LEU A 39 -8.99 -0.85 14.06
CA LEU A 39 -8.72 -2.26 13.79
C LEU A 39 -7.49 -2.76 14.55
N SER A 40 -6.45 -1.94 14.64
CA SER A 40 -5.27 -2.28 15.43
C SER A 40 -5.57 -2.45 16.93
N ALA A 41 -6.42 -1.59 17.50
CA ALA A 41 -6.88 -1.74 18.88
C ALA A 41 -7.75 -3.00 19.05
N GLN A 42 -8.56 -3.35 18.06
CA GLN A 42 -9.35 -4.60 18.06
C GLN A 42 -8.45 -5.84 18.01
N VAL A 43 -7.37 -5.85 17.22
CA VAL A 43 -6.36 -6.94 17.22
C VAL A 43 -5.87 -7.20 18.64
N ALA A 44 -5.53 -6.15 19.40
CA ALA A 44 -5.09 -6.27 20.78
C ALA A 44 -6.18 -6.80 21.72
N SER A 45 -7.42 -6.32 21.57
CA SER A 45 -8.56 -6.71 22.39
C SER A 45 -8.98 -8.18 22.17
N LEU A 46 -9.01 -8.62 20.91
CA LEU A 46 -9.42 -9.97 20.53
C LEU A 46 -8.32 -11.02 20.74
N GLY A 47 -7.07 -10.59 20.96
CA GLY A 47 -5.94 -11.50 21.13
C GLY A 47 -5.55 -12.25 19.85
N VAL A 48 -5.86 -11.70 18.68
CA VAL A 48 -5.46 -12.26 17.37
C VAL A 48 -4.16 -11.63 16.90
N ASP A 49 -3.49 -12.25 15.92
CA ASP A 49 -2.25 -11.73 15.36
C ASP A 49 -2.49 -10.59 14.36
N TRP A 50 -3.56 -10.68 13.56
CA TRP A 50 -3.96 -9.66 12.59
C TRP A 50 -5.46 -9.71 12.27
N ILE A 51 -5.95 -8.60 11.70
CA ILE A 51 -7.25 -8.51 11.03
C ILE A 51 -7.01 -8.16 9.56
N GLU A 52 -7.85 -8.73 8.69
CA GLU A 52 -7.89 -8.42 7.26
C GLU A 52 -9.22 -7.76 6.91
N GLU A 53 -9.15 -6.71 6.09
CA GLU A 53 -10.33 -6.05 5.54
C GLU A 53 -10.14 -5.86 4.03
N GLU A 54 -11.13 -6.27 3.23
CA GLU A 54 -11.10 -6.01 1.80
C GLU A 54 -11.15 -4.51 1.53
N SER A 55 -10.23 -4.04 0.69
CA SER A 55 -10.12 -2.64 0.30
C SER A 55 -10.33 -2.55 -1.20
N ASN A 56 -11.14 -1.59 -1.62
CA ASN A 56 -11.23 -1.17 -3.01
C ASN A 56 -10.42 0.10 -3.29
N ARG A 57 -9.53 0.47 -2.36
CA ARG A 57 -8.74 1.70 -2.38
C ARG A 57 -7.29 1.41 -2.76
N GLY A 58 -6.66 2.45 -3.31
CA GLY A 58 -5.26 2.43 -3.71
C GLY A 58 -5.05 2.08 -5.17
N MET A 59 -3.82 2.20 -5.61
CA MET A 59 -3.38 2.02 -6.99
C MET A 59 -2.09 1.23 -7.00
N TRP A 60 -2.08 0.13 -7.76
CA TRP A 60 -0.91 -0.68 -8.02
C TRP A 60 -0.31 -0.20 -9.35
N ALA A 61 1.01 0.00 -9.43
CA ALA A 61 1.68 0.51 -10.62
C ALA A 61 2.97 -0.26 -10.89
N ASP A 62 3.29 -0.48 -12.16
CA ASP A 62 4.54 -1.10 -12.62
C ASP A 62 5.78 -0.21 -12.42
N THR A 63 5.56 1.08 -12.28
CA THR A 63 6.59 2.09 -12.05
C THR A 63 7.08 2.06 -10.61
N SER A 64 8.40 2.03 -10.41
CA SER A 64 9.02 2.12 -9.09
C SER A 64 9.22 3.59 -8.70
N TYR A 65 8.63 4.02 -7.58
CA TYR A 65 8.88 5.35 -7.04
C TYR A 65 10.36 5.55 -6.70
N GLY A 66 10.99 4.53 -6.09
CA GLY A 66 12.41 4.56 -5.71
C GLY A 66 13.34 4.77 -6.89
N GLU A 67 13.18 3.94 -7.93
CA GLU A 67 14.03 4.01 -9.14
C GLU A 67 13.87 5.39 -9.82
N SER A 68 12.64 5.91 -9.94
CA SER A 68 12.38 7.26 -10.47
C SER A 68 13.17 8.36 -9.74
N ILE A 69 13.17 8.32 -8.40
CA ILE A 69 13.90 9.32 -7.59
C ILE A 69 15.42 9.14 -7.74
N GLU A 70 15.91 7.91 -7.81
CA GLU A 70 17.34 7.62 -8.05
C GLU A 70 17.81 8.09 -9.43
N ASP A 71 16.95 7.99 -10.44
CA ASP A 71 17.18 8.47 -11.81
C ASP A 71 17.10 10.01 -11.92
N GLY A 72 16.78 10.70 -10.82
CA GLY A 72 16.79 12.16 -10.72
C GLY A 72 15.45 12.83 -11.05
N GLU A 73 14.35 12.06 -11.15
CA GLU A 73 13.01 12.63 -11.27
C GLU A 73 12.61 13.40 -10.00
N THR A 74 11.81 14.44 -10.18
CA THR A 74 11.17 15.12 -9.04
C THR A 74 10.05 14.27 -8.44
N HIS A 75 9.65 14.59 -7.21
CA HIS A 75 8.50 13.94 -6.57
C HIS A 75 7.24 14.00 -7.46
N ASP A 76 6.93 15.16 -8.04
CA ASP A 76 5.73 15.33 -8.85
C ASP A 76 5.78 14.49 -10.14
N GLU A 77 6.95 14.39 -10.78
CA GLU A 77 7.15 13.55 -11.97
C GLU A 77 6.98 12.06 -11.65
N ALA A 78 7.64 11.59 -10.60
CA ALA A 78 7.53 10.19 -10.15
C ALA A 78 6.06 9.82 -9.83
N MET A 79 5.33 10.74 -9.18
CA MET A 79 3.90 10.52 -8.88
C MET A 79 3.03 10.49 -10.14
N LEU A 80 3.29 11.36 -11.12
CA LEU A 80 2.59 11.35 -12.40
C LEU A 80 2.82 10.04 -13.16
N ASN A 81 4.05 9.52 -13.14
CA ASN A 81 4.41 8.26 -13.78
C ASN A 81 3.66 7.07 -13.14
N ILE A 82 3.63 6.99 -11.80
CA ILE A 82 2.84 5.99 -11.07
C ILE A 82 1.35 6.05 -11.44
N MET A 83 0.80 7.26 -11.61
CA MET A 83 -0.61 7.45 -11.93
C MET A 83 -0.96 7.15 -13.40
N ALA A 84 0.01 7.17 -14.31
CA ALA A 84 -0.24 7.03 -15.73
C ALA A 84 -0.62 5.60 -16.13
N TYR A 85 -0.04 4.59 -15.47
CA TYR A 85 -0.18 3.18 -15.86
C TYR A 85 -0.57 2.27 -14.68
N PRO A 86 -1.81 2.39 -14.17
CA PRO A 86 -2.27 1.54 -13.07
C PRO A 86 -2.51 0.10 -13.53
N ASN A 87 -1.97 -0.86 -12.77
CA ASN A 87 -2.23 -2.28 -12.93
C ASN A 87 -3.59 -2.67 -12.38
N LYS A 88 -4.21 -3.67 -13.02
CA LYS A 88 -5.53 -4.18 -12.63
C LYS A 88 -5.37 -5.32 -11.64
N VAL A 89 -5.93 -5.15 -10.46
CA VAL A 89 -6.04 -6.18 -9.43
C VAL A 89 -7.48 -6.69 -9.31
N SER A 90 -7.65 -7.99 -9.04
CA SER A 90 -8.94 -8.60 -8.74
C SER A 90 -9.38 -8.35 -7.29
N LYS A 91 -8.40 -8.23 -6.39
CA LYS A 91 -8.60 -8.05 -4.96
C LYS A 91 -7.50 -7.17 -4.39
N THR A 92 -7.86 -6.28 -3.47
CA THR A 92 -6.92 -5.61 -2.57
C THR A 92 -7.43 -5.82 -1.14
N VAL A 93 -6.51 -6.09 -0.21
CA VAL A 93 -6.79 -6.28 1.21
C VAL A 93 -5.80 -5.47 2.01
N ILE A 94 -6.29 -4.83 3.06
CA ILE A 94 -5.41 -4.30 4.11
C ILE A 94 -5.31 -5.35 5.22
N ARG A 95 -4.07 -5.71 5.58
CA ARG A 95 -3.79 -6.54 6.74
C ARG A 95 -3.20 -5.65 7.83
N ILE A 96 -3.77 -5.73 9.03
CA ILE A 96 -3.45 -4.84 10.15
C ILE A 96 -3.13 -5.69 11.36
N ASN A 97 -2.00 -5.40 12.01
CA ASN A 97 -1.64 -5.96 13.30
C ASN A 97 -1.58 -4.83 14.37
N LYS A 98 -1.01 -5.13 15.55
CA LYS A 98 -0.95 -4.20 16.69
C LYS A 98 -0.12 -2.95 16.43
N THR A 99 0.80 -2.97 15.47
CA THR A 99 1.80 -1.91 15.30
C THR A 99 2.00 -1.48 13.85
N HIS A 100 1.62 -2.31 12.88
CA HIS A 100 1.85 -2.11 11.45
C HIS A 100 0.61 -2.50 10.64
N PHE A 101 0.55 -2.00 9.42
CA PHE A 101 -0.31 -2.51 8.37
C PHE A 101 0.44 -2.62 7.05
N HIS A 102 -0.05 -3.48 6.16
CA HIS A 102 0.36 -3.49 4.76
C HIS A 102 -0.86 -3.82 3.89
N PHE A 103 -0.71 -3.61 2.59
CA PHE A 103 -1.69 -4.07 1.62
C PHE A 103 -1.17 -5.31 0.91
N TYR A 104 -2.07 -6.18 0.52
CA TYR A 104 -1.78 -7.19 -0.47
C TYR A 104 -2.85 -7.20 -1.55
N GLY A 105 -2.44 -7.60 -2.74
CA GLY A 105 -3.27 -7.63 -3.93
C GLY A 105 -3.11 -8.93 -4.69
N ILE A 106 -4.13 -9.27 -5.46
CA ILE A 106 -4.07 -10.36 -6.44
C ILE A 106 -4.26 -9.73 -7.82
N PRO A 107 -3.33 -9.91 -8.76
CA PRO A 107 -3.49 -9.42 -10.12
C PRO A 107 -4.75 -9.97 -10.79
N LYS A 108 -5.36 -9.19 -11.68
CA LYS A 108 -6.57 -9.60 -12.37
C LYS A 108 -6.29 -10.84 -13.24
N GLY A 109 -7.12 -11.87 -13.10
CA GLY A 109 -6.96 -13.13 -13.82
C GLY A 109 -5.93 -14.10 -13.21
N CYS A 110 -5.36 -13.76 -12.05
CA CYS A 110 -4.47 -14.62 -11.28
C CYS A 110 -5.14 -15.17 -10.02
N ASP A 111 -4.47 -16.12 -9.38
CA ASP A 111 -4.86 -16.69 -8.08
C ASP A 111 -3.93 -16.22 -6.94
N GLU A 112 -4.16 -16.74 -5.74
CA GLU A 112 -3.41 -16.44 -4.52
C GLU A 112 -1.89 -16.70 -4.63
N ARG A 113 -1.44 -17.51 -5.59
CA ARG A 113 0.00 -17.76 -5.78
C ARG A 113 0.68 -16.50 -6.28
N SER A 114 0.02 -15.71 -7.13
CA SER A 114 0.53 -14.45 -7.69
C SER A 114 0.32 -13.24 -6.77
N LYS A 115 0.16 -13.46 -5.47
CA LYS A 115 -0.05 -12.38 -4.50
C LYS A 115 1.10 -11.39 -4.49
N MET A 116 0.74 -10.12 -4.43
CA MET A 116 1.64 -8.98 -4.26
C MET A 116 1.44 -8.40 -2.87
N LEU A 117 2.51 -7.96 -2.23
CA LEU A 117 2.55 -7.42 -0.87
C LEU A 117 3.22 -6.06 -0.91
N THR A 118 2.68 -5.07 -0.22
CA THR A 118 3.39 -3.81 0.00
C THR A 118 4.38 -3.94 1.16
N ALA A 119 5.34 -3.02 1.23
CA ALA A 119 6.09 -2.78 2.46
C ALA A 119 5.13 -2.54 3.64
N GLU A 120 5.54 -2.99 4.84
CA GLU A 120 4.80 -2.72 6.07
C GLU A 120 4.99 -1.27 6.53
N PHE A 121 3.91 -0.64 6.96
CA PHE A 121 3.91 0.72 7.44
C PHE A 121 3.54 0.80 8.94
N PRO A 122 4.35 1.46 9.78
CA PRO A 122 4.05 1.65 11.20
C PRO A 122 2.81 2.54 11.42
N ILE A 123 1.85 2.06 12.22
CA ILE A 123 0.60 2.77 12.51
C ILE A 123 0.85 4.08 13.28
N ASN A 124 1.88 4.12 14.13
CA ASN A 124 2.24 5.31 14.89
C ASN A 124 2.78 6.46 14.01
N LYS A 125 3.23 6.16 12.79
CA LYS A 125 3.64 7.15 11.79
C LYS A 125 2.47 7.68 10.95
N LEU A 126 1.25 7.16 11.13
CA LEU A 126 0.05 7.73 10.51
C LEU A 126 -0.27 9.09 11.13
N ASP A 127 0.22 10.12 10.47
CA ASP A 127 0.00 11.52 10.78
C ASP A 127 -0.69 12.23 9.62
N ILE A 128 -1.93 12.68 9.86
CA ILE A 128 -2.74 13.40 8.87
C ILE A 128 -2.16 14.78 8.50
N ASN A 129 -1.22 15.30 9.30
CA ASN A 129 -0.54 16.56 9.00
C ASN A 129 0.63 16.38 8.03
N THR A 130 1.09 15.14 7.82
CA THR A 130 2.15 14.84 6.86
C THR A 130 1.54 14.54 5.51
N ARG A 131 1.81 15.40 4.51
CA ARG A 131 1.18 15.30 3.18
C ARG A 131 1.64 14.11 2.34
N PHE A 132 2.89 13.67 2.51
CA PHE A 132 3.47 12.60 1.68
C PHE A 132 4.43 11.73 2.49
N ILE A 133 4.38 10.41 2.24
CA ILE A 133 5.32 9.42 2.76
C ILE A 133 5.61 8.37 1.68
N ALA A 134 6.88 8.02 1.49
CA ALA A 134 7.32 6.88 0.67
C ALA A 134 8.16 5.91 1.52
N GLU A 135 7.88 4.60 1.45
CA GLU A 135 8.54 3.60 2.31
C GLU A 135 8.86 2.30 1.56
N GLY A 136 9.99 1.68 1.94
CA GLY A 136 10.43 0.37 1.45
C GLY A 136 11.14 0.36 0.10
N PHE A 137 11.58 1.53 -0.40
CA PHE A 137 12.33 1.69 -1.64
C PHE A 137 13.83 1.77 -1.36
#